data_AF-A0A535LFB3-F1
#
_entry.id   AF-A0A535LFB3-F1
#
_cell.length_a   1.000
_cell.length_b   1.000
_cell.length_c   1.000
_cell.angle_alpha   90.00
_cell.angle_beta   90.00
_cell.angle_gamma   90.00
#
_symmetry.space_group_name_H-M   'P 1'
#
loop_
_entity.id
_entity.type
_entity.pdbx_description
1 polymer ?
#
loop_
_entity_poly.entity_id
_entity_poly.type
_entity_poly.pdbx_seq_one_letter_code
_entity_poly.pdbx_strand_id
1 'polypeptide(L)'
;MNSSATPIRVGLIVPSSNVTIETELPALLARHESATFTFHSSRMRMQEVSEEGLQTMNAQRERCVAELTDASCDSLVYGCLVAIMAQGPGEHRRVTAAIREQLIGQASMLTVVTSADALIEAIQALGARRVALVTPYLKPLAQKVVDYIEAEDIEVTDWVALEEPDNAAVARIAGERILA
;
A
#
# COMPACT_ATOMS: atom_id res chain seq x y z
N MET A 1 8.59 -29.67 -16.74
CA MET A 1 7.45 -28.76 -16.96
C MET A 1 6.28 -29.34 -16.17
N ASN A 2 6.01 -28.85 -14.96
CA ASN A 2 4.83 -29.27 -14.22
C ASN A 2 4.49 -28.22 -13.18
N SER A 3 3.42 -27.46 -13.42
CA SER A 3 2.29 -27.39 -12.49
C SER A 3 1.17 -26.60 -13.16
N SER A 4 0.06 -27.27 -13.39
CA SER A 4 -1.25 -26.73 -13.74
C SER A 4 -1.89 -25.99 -12.56
N ALA A 5 -1.12 -25.16 -11.84
CA ALA A 5 -1.64 -24.38 -10.73
C ALA A 5 -2.37 -23.16 -11.29
N THR A 6 -3.64 -23.00 -10.90
CA THR A 6 -4.41 -21.78 -11.17
C THR A 6 -3.63 -20.57 -10.63
N PRO A 7 -3.39 -19.52 -11.45
CA PRO A 7 -2.71 -18.32 -10.98
C PRO A 7 -3.44 -17.66 -9.81
N ILE A 8 -2.68 -17.15 -8.84
CA ILE A 8 -3.21 -16.37 -7.72
C ILE A 8 -3.59 -14.98 -8.24
N ARG A 9 -4.84 -14.56 -8.04
CA ARG A 9 -5.38 -13.26 -8.46
C ARG A 9 -5.21 -12.24 -7.34
N VAL A 10 -4.29 -11.29 -7.54
CA VAL A 10 -4.03 -10.21 -6.58
C VAL A 10 -4.83 -8.98 -6.99
N GLY A 11 -5.77 -8.57 -6.16
CA GLY A 11 -6.53 -7.32 -6.32
C GLY A 11 -5.75 -6.13 -5.75
N LEU A 12 -5.62 -5.05 -6.52
CA LEU A 12 -4.88 -3.85 -6.14
C LEU A 12 -5.83 -2.65 -6.05
N ILE A 13 -6.00 -2.09 -4.84
CA ILE A 13 -6.70 -0.84 -4.61
C ILE A 13 -5.66 0.28 -4.62
N VAL A 14 -5.60 1.05 -5.71
CA VAL A 14 -4.47 1.97 -5.97
C VAL A 14 -4.93 3.40 -6.24
N PRO A 15 -4.11 4.43 -5.94
CA PRO A 15 -4.37 5.78 -6.41
C PRO A 15 -4.42 5.81 -7.94
N SER A 16 -5.32 6.60 -8.53
CA SER A 16 -5.49 6.66 -9.99
C SER A 16 -4.23 7.06 -10.74
N SER A 17 -3.38 7.89 -10.12
CA SER A 17 -2.11 8.38 -10.65
C SER A 17 -0.90 7.50 -10.32
N ASN A 18 -1.07 6.44 -9.51
CA ASN A 18 0.03 5.53 -9.22
C ASN A 18 0.27 4.63 -10.44
N VAL A 19 1.54 4.50 -10.81
CA VAL A 19 2.01 3.60 -11.88
C VAL A 19 3.10 2.63 -11.39
N THR A 20 3.63 2.86 -10.19
CA THR A 20 4.77 2.12 -9.64
C THR A 20 4.35 0.76 -9.10
N ILE A 21 3.27 0.67 -8.31
CA ILE A 21 2.90 -0.61 -7.68
C ILE A 21 2.47 -1.66 -8.70
N GLU A 22 1.78 -1.24 -9.77
CA GLU A 22 1.40 -2.10 -10.91
C GLU A 22 2.59 -2.46 -11.81
N THR A 23 3.78 -1.89 -11.57
CA THR A 23 5.03 -2.24 -12.25
C THR A 23 5.91 -3.12 -11.36
N GLU A 24 6.17 -2.69 -10.13
CA GLU A 24 7.11 -3.34 -9.22
C GLU A 24 6.57 -4.63 -8.62
N LEU A 25 5.29 -4.66 -8.20
CA LEU A 25 4.73 -5.85 -7.56
C LEU A 25 4.64 -7.04 -8.54
N PRO A 26 4.18 -6.87 -9.81
CA PRO A 26 4.27 -7.94 -10.80
C PRO A 26 5.70 -8.36 -11.10
N ALA A 27 6.64 -7.42 -11.25
CA ALA A 27 8.04 -7.73 -11.52
C ALA A 27 8.74 -8.49 -10.37
N LEU A 28 8.35 -8.20 -9.12
CA LEU A 28 8.84 -8.89 -7.93
C LEU A 28 8.26 -10.31 -7.86
N LEU A 29 6.93 -10.45 -7.98
CA LEU A 29 6.26 -11.75 -7.81
C LEU A 29 6.46 -12.70 -9.00
N ALA A 30 6.80 -12.18 -10.19
CA ALA A 30 7.25 -13.00 -11.31
C ALA A 30 8.52 -13.83 -11.01
N ARG A 31 9.27 -13.47 -9.96
CA ARG A 31 10.47 -14.19 -9.52
C ARG A 31 10.16 -15.34 -8.55
N HIS A 32 8.90 -15.52 -8.15
CA HIS A 32 8.51 -16.60 -7.25
C HIS A 32 8.66 -17.96 -7.93
N GLU A 33 9.31 -18.92 -7.27
CA GLU A 33 9.77 -20.16 -7.92
C GLU A 33 8.64 -21.12 -8.31
N SER A 34 7.53 -21.10 -7.58
CA SER A 34 6.50 -22.15 -7.64
C SER A 34 5.07 -21.64 -7.86
N ALA A 35 4.84 -20.33 -7.82
CA ALA A 35 3.51 -19.74 -7.91
C ALA A 35 3.47 -18.72 -9.05
N THR A 36 2.32 -18.63 -9.72
CA THR A 36 2.06 -17.64 -10.76
C THR A 36 0.98 -16.68 -10.28
N PHE A 37 1.06 -15.44 -10.73
CA PHE A 37 0.20 -14.36 -10.26
C PHE A 37 -0.42 -13.61 -11.42
N THR A 38 -1.64 -13.12 -11.22
CA THR A 38 -2.28 -12.12 -12.08
C THR A 38 -2.72 -10.95 -11.22
N PHE A 39 -2.76 -9.75 -11.80
CA PHE A 39 -3.00 -8.51 -11.07
C PHE A 39 -4.20 -7.80 -11.65
N HIS A 40 -5.10 -7.37 -10.77
CA HIS A 40 -6.38 -6.75 -11.14
C HIS A 40 -6.54 -5.49 -10.31
N SER A 41 -6.69 -4.33 -10.95
CA SER A 41 -6.68 -3.06 -10.23
C SER A 41 -8.04 -2.38 -10.22
N SER A 42 -8.36 -1.75 -9.09
CA SER A 42 -9.39 -0.72 -9.01
C SER A 42 -8.77 0.58 -8.49
N ARG A 43 -9.21 1.72 -9.03
CA ARG A 43 -8.55 3.01 -8.86
C ARG A 43 -9.37 3.97 -8.01
N MET A 44 -8.77 4.53 -6.97
CA MET A 44 -9.31 5.68 -6.23
C MET A 44 -8.68 6.96 -6.76
N ARG A 45 -9.49 7.95 -7.17
CA ARG A 45 -8.95 9.18 -7.76
C ARG A 45 -8.12 9.98 -6.76
N MET A 46 -6.87 10.25 -7.13
CA MET A 46 -5.94 11.15 -6.43
C MET A 46 -4.83 11.57 -7.40
N GLN A 47 -4.46 12.86 -7.40
CA GLN A 47 -3.36 13.40 -8.22
C GLN A 47 -2.32 14.09 -7.35
N GLU A 48 -2.77 14.85 -6.36
CA GLU A 48 -1.91 15.52 -5.38
C GLU A 48 -1.93 14.76 -4.05
N VAL A 49 -0.75 14.64 -3.44
CA VAL A 49 -0.58 14.00 -2.13
C VAL A 49 -0.75 15.07 -1.04
N SER A 50 -2.01 15.39 -0.72
CA SER A 50 -2.40 16.32 0.34
C SER A 50 -3.39 15.67 1.30
N GLU A 51 -3.62 16.25 2.49
CA GLU A 51 -4.58 15.70 3.45
C GLU A 51 -5.99 15.57 2.87
N GLU A 52 -6.49 16.60 2.18
CA GLU A 52 -7.76 16.58 1.47
C GLU A 52 -7.75 15.56 0.32
N GLY A 53 -6.67 15.48 -0.45
CA GLY A 53 -6.49 14.50 -1.51
C GLY A 53 -6.58 13.06 -0.99
N LEU A 54 -5.96 12.77 0.15
CA LEU A 54 -6.00 11.45 0.77
C LEU A 54 -7.39 11.13 1.34
N GLN A 55 -8.08 12.09 1.94
CA GLN A 55 -9.46 11.89 2.44
C GLN A 55 -10.44 11.60 1.30
N THR A 56 -10.41 12.39 0.24
CA THR A 56 -11.27 12.21 -0.95
C THR A 56 -10.94 10.92 -1.71
N MET A 57 -9.68 10.50 -1.70
CA MET A 57 -9.28 9.19 -2.21
C MET A 57 -9.84 8.06 -1.36
N ASN A 58 -9.64 8.09 -0.04
CA ASN A 58 -10.08 7.06 0.91
C ASN A 58 -11.60 6.83 0.86
N ALA A 59 -12.38 7.89 0.63
CA ALA A 59 -13.84 7.80 0.48
C ALA A 59 -14.29 6.90 -0.69
N GLN A 60 -13.42 6.59 -1.65
CA GLN A 60 -13.72 5.73 -2.80
C GLN A 60 -13.40 4.24 -2.55
N ARG A 61 -12.88 3.89 -1.37
CA ARG A 61 -12.45 2.52 -1.02
C ARG A 61 -13.57 1.50 -1.23
N GLU A 62 -14.78 1.78 -0.77
CA GLU A 62 -15.89 0.80 -0.81
C GLU A 62 -16.23 0.39 -2.24
N ARG A 63 -16.29 1.37 -3.17
CA ARG A 63 -16.45 1.09 -4.60
C ARG A 63 -15.37 0.14 -5.11
N CYS A 64 -14.11 0.43 -4.76
CA CYS A 64 -12.97 -0.34 -5.27
C CYS A 64 -12.94 -1.78 -4.73
N VAL A 65 -13.34 -1.99 -3.48
CA VAL A 65 -13.49 -3.32 -2.88
C VAL A 65 -14.58 -4.13 -3.62
N ALA A 66 -15.71 -3.50 -3.96
CA ALA A 66 -16.78 -4.16 -4.72
C ALA A 66 -16.29 -4.57 -6.12
N GLU A 67 -15.66 -3.66 -6.87
CA GLU A 67 -15.12 -3.95 -8.20
C GLU A 67 -14.12 -5.12 -8.21
N LEU A 68 -13.25 -5.21 -7.20
CA LEU A 68 -12.27 -6.31 -7.11
C LEU A 68 -12.85 -7.62 -6.58
N THR A 69 -13.95 -7.54 -5.83
CA THR A 69 -14.72 -8.72 -5.41
C THR A 69 -15.41 -9.36 -6.61
N ASP A 70 -15.94 -8.57 -7.55
CA ASP A 70 -16.51 -9.09 -8.81
C ASP A 70 -15.48 -9.86 -9.65
N ALA A 71 -14.21 -9.43 -9.62
CA ALA A 71 -13.10 -10.13 -10.26
C ALA A 71 -12.69 -11.44 -9.54
N SER A 72 -13.29 -11.73 -8.38
CA SER A 72 -13.00 -12.88 -7.51
C SER A 72 -11.51 -13.02 -7.20
N CYS A 73 -10.84 -11.90 -6.87
CA CYS A 73 -9.43 -11.92 -6.46
C CYS A 73 -9.24 -12.80 -5.22
N ASP A 74 -8.08 -13.45 -5.07
CA ASP A 74 -7.73 -14.29 -3.92
C ASP A 74 -7.21 -13.46 -2.72
N SER A 75 -6.76 -12.23 -3.00
CA SER A 75 -6.33 -11.26 -1.99
C SER A 75 -6.60 -9.83 -2.45
N LEU A 76 -6.74 -8.90 -1.50
CA LEU A 76 -6.84 -7.47 -1.75
C LEU A 76 -5.66 -6.73 -1.10
N VAL A 77 -5.02 -5.84 -1.87
CA VAL A 77 -3.91 -5.00 -1.42
C VAL A 77 -4.32 -3.54 -1.50
N TYR A 78 -4.36 -2.85 -0.35
CA TYR A 78 -4.50 -1.40 -0.29
C TYR A 78 -3.12 -0.74 -0.48
N GLY A 79 -2.87 -0.19 -1.67
CA GLY A 79 -1.54 0.16 -2.15
C GLY A 79 -0.95 1.50 -1.67
N CYS A 80 -1.75 2.38 -1.06
CA CYS A 80 -1.27 3.70 -0.63
C CYS A 80 -1.02 3.76 0.88
N LEU A 81 0.25 3.67 1.29
CA LEU A 81 0.67 3.70 2.69
C LEU A 81 0.28 5.02 3.39
N VAL A 82 0.63 6.17 2.81
CA VAL A 82 0.40 7.47 3.45
C VAL A 82 -1.09 7.79 3.61
N ALA A 83 -1.96 7.23 2.77
CA ALA A 83 -3.40 7.38 2.90
C ALA A 83 -3.98 6.77 4.17
N ILE A 84 -3.29 5.77 4.74
CA ILE A 84 -3.62 5.15 6.02
C ILE A 84 -2.86 5.84 7.14
N MET A 85 -1.54 5.94 7.03
CA MET A 85 -0.71 6.46 8.13
C MET A 85 -1.00 7.92 8.46
N ALA A 86 -1.41 8.74 7.48
CA ALA A 86 -1.76 10.15 7.72
C ALA A 86 -3.02 10.35 8.58
N GLN A 87 -3.82 9.30 8.82
CA GLN A 87 -5.01 9.35 9.67
C GLN A 87 -4.71 9.05 11.16
N GLY A 88 -3.47 8.63 11.47
CA GLY A 88 -3.00 8.42 12.84
C GLY A 88 -3.00 6.96 13.32
N PRO A 89 -2.41 6.70 14.50
CA PRO A 89 -2.06 5.36 14.95
C PRO A 89 -3.20 4.34 14.93
N GLY A 90 -2.91 3.12 14.48
CA GLY A 90 -3.87 2.02 14.40
C GLY A 90 -4.86 2.10 13.23
N GLU A 91 -4.79 3.10 12.36
CA GLU A 91 -5.70 3.21 11.21
C GLU A 91 -5.64 1.99 10.27
N HIS A 92 -4.49 1.34 10.09
CA HIS A 92 -4.39 0.15 9.24
C HIS A 92 -5.33 -0.97 9.72
N ARG A 93 -5.45 -1.16 11.04
CA ARG A 93 -6.37 -2.14 11.66
C ARG A 93 -7.81 -1.76 11.39
N ARG A 94 -8.16 -0.47 11.50
CA ARG A 94 -9.51 0.05 11.23
C ARG A 94 -9.89 -0.12 9.75
N VAL A 95 -9.00 0.25 8.84
CA VAL A 95 -9.21 0.11 7.40
C VAL A 95 -9.36 -1.36 7.01
N THR A 96 -8.48 -2.23 7.50
CA THR A 96 -8.55 -3.68 7.26
C THR A 96 -9.84 -4.28 7.81
N ALA A 97 -10.24 -3.92 9.03
CA ALA A 97 -11.53 -4.36 9.60
C ALA A 97 -12.71 -3.90 8.75
N ALA A 98 -12.75 -2.63 8.36
CA ALA A 98 -13.85 -2.10 7.57
C ALA A 98 -13.88 -2.64 6.11
N ILE A 99 -12.73 -3.04 5.53
CA ILE A 99 -12.73 -3.80 4.26
C ILE A 99 -13.36 -5.17 4.50
N ARG A 100 -12.94 -5.89 5.56
CA ARG A 100 -13.49 -7.21 5.90
C ARG A 100 -15.00 -7.19 6.16
N GLU A 101 -15.51 -6.16 6.82
CA GLU A 101 -16.95 -5.98 7.06
C GLU A 101 -17.76 -5.83 5.76
N GLN A 102 -17.16 -5.28 4.71
CA GLN A 102 -17.79 -5.16 3.40
C GLN A 102 -17.85 -6.51 2.65
N LEU A 103 -16.93 -7.43 2.94
CA LEU A 103 -16.80 -8.70 2.25
C LEU A 103 -17.84 -9.72 2.74
N ILE A 104 -18.64 -10.25 1.82
CA ILE A 104 -19.71 -11.21 2.10
C ILE A 104 -19.50 -12.55 1.39
N GLY A 105 -20.15 -13.61 1.87
CA GLY A 105 -20.11 -14.93 1.23
C GLY A 105 -18.68 -15.49 1.14
N GLN A 106 -18.30 -16.04 -0.02
CA GLN A 106 -16.95 -16.57 -0.24
C GLN A 106 -15.84 -15.51 -0.09
N ALA A 107 -16.17 -14.24 -0.32
CA ALA A 107 -15.21 -13.14 -0.20
C ALA A 107 -14.87 -12.79 1.27
N SER A 108 -15.67 -13.24 2.25
CA SER A 108 -15.41 -12.98 3.68
C SER A 108 -14.08 -13.56 4.20
N MET A 109 -13.51 -14.52 3.46
CA MET A 109 -12.24 -15.18 3.77
C MET A 109 -11.04 -14.60 3.01
N LEU A 110 -11.22 -13.51 2.24
CA LEU A 110 -10.13 -12.92 1.48
C LEU A 110 -9.05 -12.37 2.40
N THR A 111 -7.80 -12.60 2.00
CA THR A 111 -6.66 -11.97 2.64
C THR A 111 -6.64 -10.50 2.24
N VAL A 112 -6.74 -9.61 3.24
CA VAL A 112 -6.66 -8.16 3.06
C VAL A 112 -5.34 -7.69 3.65
N VAL A 113 -4.54 -7.01 2.84
CA VAL A 113 -3.26 -6.43 3.22
C VAL A 113 -3.28 -4.94 2.89
N THR A 114 -2.81 -4.11 3.80
CA THR A 114 -2.51 -2.71 3.47
C THR A 114 -1.00 -2.50 3.39
N SER A 115 -0.55 -1.51 2.62
CA SER A 115 0.89 -1.19 2.56
C SER A 115 1.43 -0.73 3.93
N ALA A 116 0.57 -0.17 4.78
CA ALA A 116 0.92 0.18 6.15
C ALA A 116 1.09 -1.08 7.02
N ASP A 117 0.14 -2.04 6.97
CA ASP A 117 0.28 -3.35 7.64
C ASP A 117 1.57 -4.05 7.23
N ALA A 118 1.77 -4.18 5.91
CA ALA A 118 2.90 -4.92 5.34
C ALA A 118 4.25 -4.31 5.74
N LEU A 119 4.35 -2.99 5.85
CA LEU A 119 5.59 -2.33 6.30
C LEU A 119 5.90 -2.69 7.75
N ILE A 120 4.93 -2.56 8.66
CA ILE A 120 5.12 -2.86 10.08
C ILE A 120 5.43 -4.34 10.29
N GLU A 121 4.67 -5.23 9.65
CA GLU A 121 4.92 -6.68 9.68
C GLU A 121 6.31 -7.03 9.15
N ALA A 122 6.76 -6.42 8.06
CA ALA A 122 8.08 -6.66 7.48
C ALA A 122 9.22 -6.22 8.42
N ILE A 123 9.11 -5.03 9.04
CA ILE A 123 10.10 -4.54 10.01
C ILE A 123 10.21 -5.50 11.20
N GLN A 124 9.06 -5.94 11.72
CA GLN A 124 9.01 -6.89 12.84
C GLN A 124 9.55 -8.27 12.46
N ALA A 125 9.25 -8.78 11.26
CA ALA A 125 9.76 -10.05 10.75
C ALA A 125 11.29 -10.03 10.57
N LEU A 126 11.87 -8.87 10.24
CA LEU A 126 13.31 -8.66 10.21
C LEU A 126 13.95 -8.56 11.61
N GLY A 127 13.15 -8.48 12.67
CA GLY A 127 13.63 -8.24 14.04
C GLY A 127 14.21 -6.85 14.26
N ALA A 128 13.95 -5.91 13.33
CA ALA A 128 14.46 -4.56 13.42
C ALA A 128 13.65 -3.76 14.45
N ARG A 129 14.36 -3.06 15.35
CA ARG A 129 13.76 -2.14 16.35
C ARG A 129 14.01 -0.68 16.04
N ARG A 130 14.92 -0.43 15.09
CA ARG A 130 15.37 0.89 14.67
C ARG A 130 15.40 0.94 13.16
N VAL A 131 14.79 1.94 12.56
CA VAL A 131 14.71 2.13 11.11
C VAL A 131 15.07 3.56 10.73
N ALA A 132 15.51 3.74 9.49
CA ALA A 132 15.60 5.05 8.86
C ALA A 132 14.67 5.08 7.65
N LEU A 133 14.10 6.24 7.34
CA LEU A 133 13.06 6.38 6.31
C LEU A 133 13.49 7.34 5.20
N VAL A 134 13.16 7.00 3.95
CA VAL A 134 13.20 7.94 2.82
C VAL A 134 11.81 7.98 2.22
N THR A 135 11.23 9.17 2.14
CA THR A 135 9.86 9.36 1.66
C THR A 135 9.79 10.47 0.61
N PRO A 136 8.88 10.37 -0.37
CA PRO A 136 8.70 11.45 -1.34
C PRO A 136 7.85 12.60 -0.80
N TYR A 137 7.25 12.45 0.38
CA TYR A 137 6.19 13.31 0.88
C TYR A 137 6.68 14.70 1.28
N LEU A 138 5.76 15.66 1.38
CA LEU A 138 6.00 16.90 2.10
C LEU A 138 6.29 16.60 3.59
N LYS A 139 7.15 17.40 4.23
CA LYS A 139 7.57 17.20 5.62
C LYS A 139 6.42 16.95 6.61
N PRO A 140 5.28 17.68 6.57
CA PRO A 140 4.19 17.40 7.49
C PRO A 140 3.61 15.98 7.36
N LEU A 141 3.51 15.45 6.14
CA LEU A 141 3.04 14.09 5.90
C LEU A 141 4.11 13.05 6.23
N ALA A 142 5.39 13.35 5.95
CA ALA A 142 6.50 12.51 6.35
C ALA A 142 6.56 12.35 7.88
N GLN A 143 6.39 13.45 8.63
CA GLN A 143 6.34 13.41 10.10
C GLN A 143 5.19 12.53 10.60
N LYS A 144 3.99 12.61 9.99
CA LYS A 144 2.89 11.70 10.36
C LYS A 144 3.25 10.23 10.16
N VAL A 145 4.03 9.90 9.13
CA VAL A 145 4.53 8.52 8.90
C VAL A 145 5.55 8.11 9.96
N VAL A 146 6.46 9.01 10.33
CA VAL A 146 7.42 8.80 11.44
C VAL A 146 6.66 8.51 12.73
N ASP A 147 5.75 9.40 13.12
CA ASP A 147 4.95 9.28 14.35
C ASP A 147 4.14 7.98 14.38
N TYR A 148 3.65 7.55 13.21
CA TYR A 148 2.91 6.30 13.08
C TYR A 148 3.79 5.08 13.35
N ILE A 149 4.99 5.03 12.75
CA ILE A 149 5.92 3.93 12.92
C ILE A 149 6.41 3.87 14.37
N GLU A 150 6.69 5.02 14.99
CA GLU A 150 7.04 5.12 16.41
C GLU A 150 5.92 4.62 17.32
N ALA A 151 4.66 4.89 16.97
CA ALA A 151 3.50 4.39 17.71
C ALA A 151 3.30 2.85 17.60
N GLU A 152 3.99 2.18 16.67
CA GLU A 152 4.03 0.72 16.54
C GLU A 152 5.31 0.12 17.19
N ASP A 153 5.88 0.83 18.17
CA ASP A 153 7.05 0.43 18.97
C ASP A 153 8.34 0.24 18.15
N ILE A 154 8.50 1.00 17.06
CA ILE A 154 9.68 0.99 16.19
C ILE A 154 10.33 2.38 16.22
N GLU A 155 11.56 2.48 16.70
CA GLU A 155 12.30 3.75 16.74
C GLU A 155 12.71 4.19 15.33
N VAL A 156 12.39 5.44 14.96
CA VAL A 156 12.86 6.05 13.70
C VAL A 156 14.10 6.88 14.00
N THR A 157 15.28 6.38 13.62
CA THR A 157 16.56 7.02 13.96
C THR A 157 16.92 8.21 13.06
N ASP A 158 16.41 8.20 11.83
CA ASP A 158 16.60 9.29 10.85
C ASP A 158 15.53 9.21 9.76
N TRP A 159 15.22 10.33 9.12
CA TRP A 159 14.28 10.34 8.00
C TRP A 159 14.51 11.50 7.01
N VAL A 160 14.26 11.22 5.74
CA VAL A 160 14.35 12.18 4.63
C VAL A 160 12.99 12.33 3.94
N ALA A 161 12.63 13.58 3.66
CA ALA A 161 11.47 13.95 2.85
C ALA A 161 11.93 14.65 1.56
N LEU A 162 11.60 14.10 0.40
CA LEU A 162 11.96 14.67 -0.91
C LEU A 162 11.04 15.83 -1.35
N GLU A 163 9.95 16.04 -0.61
CA GLU A 163 9.00 17.16 -0.74
C GLU A 163 8.39 17.33 -2.16
N GLU A 164 7.92 16.22 -2.74
CA GLU A 164 7.23 16.19 -4.05
C GLU A 164 5.72 15.93 -3.89
N PRO A 165 4.84 16.96 -4.08
CA PRO A 165 3.40 16.81 -3.89
C PRO A 165 2.65 16.21 -5.11
N ASP A 166 3.20 16.27 -6.33
CA ASP A 166 2.57 15.68 -7.51
C ASP A 166 2.91 14.18 -7.60
N ASN A 167 1.90 13.31 -7.43
CA ASN A 167 2.11 11.86 -7.42
C ASN A 167 2.64 11.33 -8.78
N ALA A 168 2.38 12.04 -9.89
CA ALA A 168 2.97 11.69 -11.18
C ALA A 168 4.47 12.03 -11.23
N ALA A 169 4.90 13.11 -10.58
CA ALA A 169 6.31 13.47 -10.44
C ALA A 169 7.03 12.53 -9.47
N VAL A 170 6.37 12.08 -8.40
CA VAL A 170 6.88 11.04 -7.48
C VAL A 170 7.33 9.80 -8.24
N ALA A 171 6.53 9.33 -9.20
CA ALA A 171 6.85 8.16 -10.02
C ALA A 171 8.07 8.34 -10.96
N ARG A 172 8.58 9.57 -11.09
CA ARG A 172 9.74 9.93 -11.92
C ARG A 172 10.97 10.32 -11.10
N ILE A 173 10.94 10.19 -9.78
CA ILE A 173 12.11 10.44 -8.94
C ILE A 173 13.21 9.44 -9.33
N ALA A 174 14.35 9.98 -9.75
CA ALA A 174 15.50 9.18 -10.15
C ALA A 174 16.09 8.41 -8.96
N GLY A 175 16.57 7.18 -9.20
CA GLY A 175 17.13 6.33 -8.15
C GLY A 175 18.33 6.95 -7.44
N GLU A 176 19.16 7.70 -8.16
CA GLU A 176 20.30 8.44 -7.61
C GLU A 176 19.86 9.48 -6.58
N ARG A 177 18.67 10.09 -6.75
CA ARG A 177 18.11 11.05 -5.80
C ARG A 177 17.60 10.36 -4.53
N ILE A 178 17.18 9.09 -4.62
CA ILE A 178 16.73 8.30 -3.47
C ILE A 178 17.94 7.82 -2.63
N LEU A 179 19.06 7.57 -3.29
CA LEU A 179 20.29 7.03 -2.67
C LEU A 179 21.30 8.09 -2.21
N ALA A 180 21.07 9.37 -2.52
CA ALA A 180 21.94 10.49 -2.15
C ALA A 180 21.77 10.90 -0.68
#